data_AF-A0A7W9L2S3-F1
#
_entry.id   AF-A0A7W9L2S3-F1
#
_cell.length_a   1.000
_cell.length_b   1.000
_cell.length_c   1.000
_cell.angle_alpha   90.00
_cell.angle_beta   90.00
_cell.angle_gamma   90.00
#
_symmetry.space_group_name_H-M   'P 1'
#
loop_
_entity.id
_entity.type
_entity.pdbx_description
1 polymer ?
#
loop_
_entity_poly.entity_id
_entity_poly.type
_entity_poly.pdbx_seq_one_letter_code
_entity_poly.pdbx_strand_id
1 'polypeptide(L)' 'MSNFNNRNRAPAQNPPPSGNPPTHVAKIRTGQGENASFERIGVAWAREDGSLFVRLSGTQIVSEGFALYPLEEGGAR' A
#
# COMPACT_ATOMS: atom_id res chain seq x y z
N MET A 1 -21.07 23.03 30.60
CA MET A 1 -20.32 23.13 29.32
C MET A 1 -19.71 21.77 29.05
N SER A 2 -20.22 21.07 28.03
CA SER A 2 -19.89 19.66 27.76
C SER A 2 -18.69 19.59 26.81
N ASN A 3 -17.57 19.03 27.27
CA ASN A 3 -16.38 18.81 26.44
C ASN A 3 -16.58 17.58 25.54
N PHE A 4 -16.76 17.82 24.24
CA PHE A 4 -16.78 16.78 23.22
C PHE A 4 -15.35 16.34 22.87
N ASN A 5 -14.83 15.34 23.58
CA ASN A 5 -13.59 14.68 23.19
C ASN A 5 -13.82 13.82 21.94
N ASN A 6 -13.25 14.28 20.83
CA ASN A 6 -13.35 13.69 19.50
C ASN A 6 -12.67 12.29 19.46
N ARG A 7 -13.49 11.23 19.37
CA ARG A 7 -13.05 9.83 19.25
C ARG A 7 -12.75 9.47 17.81
N ASN A 8 -11.64 9.98 17.26
CA ASN A 8 -11.14 9.53 15.94
C ASN A 8 -9.65 9.21 16.04
N ARG A 9 -9.25 8.31 16.95
CA ARG A 9 -7.95 7.66 16.83
C ARG A 9 -8.08 6.58 15.78
N ALA A 10 -7.50 6.80 14.60
CA ALA A 10 -7.29 5.73 13.63
C ALA A 10 -6.66 4.53 14.37
N PRO A 11 -7.05 3.28 14.07
CA PRO A 11 -6.42 2.11 14.67
C PRO A 11 -4.90 2.25 14.49
N ALA A 12 -4.16 1.97 15.56
CA ALA A 12 -2.70 2.08 15.56
C ALA A 12 -2.17 1.43 14.29
N GLN A 13 -1.46 2.19 13.46
CA GLN A 13 -0.84 1.72 12.22
C GLN A 13 0.36 0.83 12.56
N ASN A 14 0.12 -0.23 13.33
CA ASN A 14 1.16 -1.21 13.63
C ASN A 14 1.55 -1.84 12.29
N PRO A 15 2.84 -1.83 11.92
CA PRO A 15 3.28 -2.53 10.74
C PRO A 15 2.84 -4.01 10.86
N PRO A 16 2.56 -4.68 9.74
CA PRO A 16 2.17 -6.08 9.77
C PRO A 16 3.20 -6.87 10.60
N PRO A 17 2.76 -7.86 11.39
CA PRO A 17 3.66 -8.66 12.22
C PRO A 17 4.80 -9.19 11.35
N SER A 18 6.02 -8.99 11.83
CA SER A 18 7.24 -9.42 11.16
C SER A 18 7.15 -10.92 10.86
N GLY A 19 6.96 -11.29 9.58
CA GLY A 19 6.85 -12.68 9.15
C GLY A 19 5.80 -12.93 8.06
N ASN A 20 4.77 -12.08 7.95
CA ASN A 20 3.74 -12.29 6.92
C ASN A 20 4.22 -11.76 5.55
N PRO A 21 4.13 -12.57 4.47
CA PRO A 21 4.45 -12.11 3.14
C PRO A 21 3.48 -11.01 2.70
N PRO A 22 3.92 -10.07 1.84
CA PRO A 22 3.03 -9.08 1.26
C PRO A 22 1.96 -9.75 0.40
N THR A 23 0.77 -9.18 0.43
CA THR A 23 -0.39 -9.64 -0.37
C THR A 23 -0.50 -8.91 -1.71
N HIS A 24 0.13 -7.74 -1.83
CA HIS A 24 0.06 -6.90 -3.01
C HIS A 24 1.42 -6.24 -3.29
N VAL A 25 1.64 -5.87 -4.56
CA VAL A 25 2.73 -4.97 -4.98
C VAL A 25 2.18 -3.61 -5.35
N ALA A 26 2.86 -2.55 -4.90
CA ALA A 26 2.55 -1.19 -5.31
C ALA A 26 3.35 -0.84 -6.56
N LYS A 27 2.65 -0.38 -7.61
CA LYS A 27 3.26 0.01 -8.89
C LYS A 27 2.78 1.38 -9.36
N ILE A 28 3.69 2.20 -9.83
CA ILE A 28 3.39 3.47 -10.50
C ILE A 28 3.46 3.28 -12.02
N ARG A 29 2.57 3.95 -12.76
CA ARG A 29 2.66 4.01 -14.21
C ARG A 29 3.72 5.04 -14.58
N THR A 30 4.69 4.66 -15.38
CA THR A 30 5.74 5.55 -15.92
C THR A 30 5.61 5.65 -17.43
N GLY A 31 5.90 6.82 -17.99
CA GLY A 31 5.78 7.08 -19.43
C GLY A 31 4.38 7.47 -19.90
N GLN A 32 4.27 7.81 -21.19
CA GLN A 32 3.03 8.23 -21.85
C GLN A 32 2.82 7.45 -23.16
N GLY A 33 1.56 7.35 -23.62
CA GLY A 33 1.21 6.64 -24.85
C GLY A 33 1.44 5.12 -24.80
N GLU A 34 1.80 4.54 -25.94
CA GLU A 34 2.03 3.08 -26.12
C GLU A 34 3.23 2.54 -25.32
N ASN A 35 4.14 3.40 -24.87
CA ASN A 35 5.34 3.02 -24.12
C ASN A 35 5.16 3.09 -22.60
N ALA A 36 3.92 3.15 -22.11
CA ALA A 36 3.68 3.19 -20.68
C ALA A 36 4.09 1.87 -20.02
N SER A 37 4.85 1.97 -18.93
CA SER A 37 5.30 0.82 -18.15
C SER A 37 4.83 0.95 -16.69
N PHE A 38 4.94 -0.14 -15.93
CA PHE A 38 4.59 -0.15 -14.51
C PHE A 38 5.82 -0.51 -13.68
N GLU A 39 6.30 0.46 -12.90
CA GLU A 39 7.44 0.30 -12.01
C GLU A 39 6.97 -0.06 -10.60
N ARG A 40 7.60 -1.06 -9.96
CA ARG A 40 7.30 -1.44 -8.57
C ARG A 40 7.96 -0.47 -7.61
N ILE A 41 7.14 0.21 -6.81
CA ILE A 41 7.58 1.21 -5.81
C ILE A 41 7.35 0.76 -4.36
N GLY A 42 6.78 -0.43 -4.15
CA GLY A 42 6.53 -0.93 -2.80
C GLY A 42 5.71 -2.21 -2.75
N VAL A 43 5.14 -2.47 -1.58
CA VAL A 43 4.29 -3.63 -1.27
C VAL A 43 3.17 -3.24 -0.32
N ALA A 44 2.11 -4.06 -0.27
CA ALA A 44 1.05 -3.88 0.71
C ALA A 44 0.54 -5.20 1.32
N TRP A 45 -0.02 -5.07 2.51
CA TRP A 45 -0.63 -6.15 3.27
C TRP A 45 -2.09 -5.81 3.54
N ALA A 46 -2.99 -6.71 3.12
CA ALA A 46 -4.38 -6.68 3.52
C ALA A 46 -4.49 -6.99 5.02
N ARG A 47 -5.37 -6.27 5.70
CA ARG A 47 -5.72 -6.47 7.10
C ARG A 47 -7.12 -7.04 7.23
N GLU A 48 -7.42 -7.60 8.39
CA GLU A 48 -8.72 -8.21 8.71
C GLU A 48 -9.89 -7.22 8.63
N ASP A 49 -9.63 -5.93 8.88
CA ASP A 49 -10.61 -4.84 8.77
C ASP A 49 -10.87 -4.37 7.32
N GLY A 50 -10.27 -5.04 6.33
CA GLY A 50 -10.36 -4.69 4.92
C GLY A 50 -9.45 -3.54 4.49
N SER A 51 -8.67 -2.95 5.40
CA SER A 51 -7.70 -1.92 5.05
C SER A 51 -6.40 -2.51 4.47
N LEU A 52 -5.63 -1.67 3.76
CA LEU A 52 -4.31 -2.02 3.23
C LEU A 52 -3.25 -1.19 3.93
N PHE A 53 -2.25 -1.86 4.50
CA PHE A 53 -1.01 -1.20 4.91
C PHE A 53 -0.02 -1.21 3.74
N VAL A 54 0.36 -0.04 3.24
CA VAL A 54 1.32 0.10 2.14
C VAL A 54 2.68 0.53 2.67
N ARG A 55 3.73 -0.18 2.26
CA ARG A 55 5.13 0.20 2.49
C ARG A 55 5.80 0.50 1.16
N LEU A 56 6.14 1.77 0.96
CA LEU A 56 6.92 2.22 -0.20
C LEU A 56 8.41 1.99 0.04
N SER A 57 9.12 1.68 -1.04
CA SER A 57 10.57 1.52 -1.06
C SER A 57 11.21 2.87 -1.37
N GLY A 58 12.01 3.38 -0.44
CA GLY A 58 12.68 4.68 -0.59
C GLY A 58 11.73 5.88 -0.50
N THR A 59 12.26 7.05 -0.84
CA THR A 59 11.47 8.29 -0.91
C THR A 59 10.74 8.35 -2.24
N GLN A 60 9.41 8.45 -2.19
CA GLN A 60 8.56 8.48 -3.38
C GLN A 60 7.79 9.80 -3.42
N ILE A 61 7.80 10.49 -4.57
CA ILE A 61 6.92 11.63 -4.85
C ILE A 61 5.77 11.08 -5.71
N VAL A 62 4.56 11.03 -5.15
CA VAL A 62 3.39 10.45 -5.82
C VAL A 62 2.48 11.56 -6.32
N SER A 63 2.50 11.81 -7.63
CA SER A 63 1.72 12.89 -8.26
C SER A 63 0.38 12.42 -8.85
N GLU A 64 0.36 11.22 -9.45
CA GLU A 64 -0.83 10.66 -10.15
C GLU A 64 -1.40 9.42 -9.44
N GLY A 65 -0.89 9.10 -8.25
CA GLY A 65 -1.22 7.89 -7.53
C GLY A 65 -0.38 6.68 -7.96
N PHE A 66 -0.71 5.52 -7.40
CA PHE A 66 -0.13 4.22 -7.76
C PHE A 66 -1.20 3.14 -7.58
N ALA A 67 -1.02 2.01 -8.25
CA ALA A 67 -1.93 0.87 -8.19
C ALA A 67 -1.38 -0.24 -7.30
N LEU A 68 -2.28 -0.98 -6.66
CA LEU A 68 -1.98 -2.17 -5.87
C LEU A 68 -2.42 -3.40 -6.66
N TYR A 69 -1.47 -4.27 -6.99
CA TYR A 69 -1.73 -5.52 -7.70
C TYR A 69 -1.62 -6.68 -6.72
N PRO A 70 -2.60 -7.59 -6.67
CA PRO A 70 -2.48 -8.80 -5.86
C PRO A 70 -1.24 -9.60 -6.27
N LEU A 71 -0.53 -10.15 -5.29
CA LEU A 71 0.46 -11.19 -5.52
C LEU A 71 -0.28 -12.52 -5.57
N GLU A 72 -0.13 -13.27 -6.66
CA GLU A 72 -0.62 -14.65 -6.71
C GLU A 72 0.11 -15.46 -5.63
N GLU A 73 -0.63 -16.25 -4.85
CA GLU A 73 -0.02 -17.23 -3.93
C GLU A 73 0.76 -18.26 -4.79
N GLY A 74 2.08 -18.06 -4.88
CA GLY A 74 3.00 -18.91 -5.66
C GLY A 74 3.78 -18.21 -6.77
N GLY A 75 3.59 -16.90 -6.98
CA GLY A 75 4.19 -16.18 -8.11
C GLY A 75 5.60 -15.62 -7.88
N ALA A 76 6.56 -16.41 -7.39
CA ALA A 76 7.97 -16.14 -7.63
C ALA A 76 8.35 -16.81 -8.95
N ARG A 77 8.38 -16.03 -10.03
CA ARG A 77 9.09 -16.41 -11.26
C ARG A 77 10.48 -15.79 -11.22
#